data_AF-D4RXQ8-F1
#
_entry.id   AF-D4RXQ8-F1
#
_cell.length_a   1.000
_cell.length_b   1.000
_cell.length_c   1.000
_cell.angle_alpha   90.00
_cell.angle_beta   90.00
_cell.angle_gamma   90.00
#
_symmetry.space_group_name_H-M   'P 1'
#
loop_
_entity.id
_entity.type
_entity.pdbx_description
1 polymer ?
#
loop_
_entity_poly.entity_id
_entity_poly.type
_entity_poly.pdbx_seq_one_letter_code
_entity_poly.pdbx_strand_id
1 'polypeptide(L)'
;MDSKKVLYFLGLLNRETSGHKDELAEIYKRALDENDDVIRLKMFLNDYTYYSEIGNALYKNGEEMLDMLYTFPSKALDILPQLKQAHESIDNEVRVCDDLMHSPLPFSDNIAVLKKKDTIAYMNALKMIASTSVYLMALYSDLEPIKNLTWVDTVGIQEMIYAVNTKFLPALCSVRRPNYSWIIRRKKLGGRALFGGDSYYLSYENTRSVDVLCSALHKEPIGTHAFLNIDAYESGECDVPYCWGIGNIVSVLPNTAILFLQSNVATKLRSPRTDELQKKMPTPFECVKQLSNGSMFCITPDELLRSMNQWQVGHEIEMRKRIHNCLFCGKHVDGNNLVCSSHFTTELR
;
A
#
# COMPACT_ATOMS: atom_id res chain seq x y z
N MET A 1 -36.05 13.91 30.76
CA MET A 1 -36.38 14.84 31.87
C MET A 1 -35.94 16.23 31.44
N ASP A 2 -36.66 17.31 31.75
CA ASP A 2 -36.17 18.66 31.41
C ASP A 2 -35.11 19.07 32.44
N SER A 3 -33.86 18.67 32.21
CA SER A 3 -32.76 18.81 33.15
C SER A 3 -32.53 20.29 33.53
N LYS A 4 -32.85 21.24 32.64
CA LYS A 4 -32.79 22.68 32.96
C LYS A 4 -33.83 23.07 33.99
N LYS A 5 -35.08 22.61 33.86
CA LYS A 5 -36.13 22.85 34.86
C LYS A 5 -35.80 22.19 36.20
N VAL A 6 -35.23 20.98 36.17
CA VAL A 6 -34.83 20.26 37.39
C VAL A 6 -33.67 20.97 38.09
N LEU A 7 -32.63 21.36 37.36
CA LEU A 7 -31.48 22.12 37.90
C LEU A 7 -31.90 23.50 38.43
N TYR A 8 -32.86 24.16 37.77
CA TYR A 8 -33.46 25.41 38.26
C TYR A 8 -34.19 25.21 39.58
N PHE A 9 -35.04 24.17 39.67
CA PHE A 9 -35.79 23.87 40.88
C PHE A 9 -34.87 23.47 42.04
N LEU A 10 -33.84 22.67 41.78
CA LEU A 10 -32.82 22.31 42.75
C LEU A 10 -32.02 23.53 43.24
N GLY A 11 -31.79 24.51 42.35
CA GLY A 11 -31.10 25.76 42.70
C GLY A 11 -31.93 26.63 43.63
N LEU A 12 -33.25 26.61 43.45
CA LEU A 12 -34.19 27.28 44.33
C LEU A 12 -34.29 26.57 45.69
N LEU A 13 -34.41 25.25 45.69
CA LEU A 13 -34.41 24.42 46.91
C LEU A 13 -33.14 24.62 47.75
N ASN A 14 -31.97 24.61 47.13
CA ASN A 14 -30.69 24.76 47.83
C ASN A 14 -30.50 26.16 48.45
N ARG A 15 -31.21 27.19 47.96
CA ARG A 15 -31.23 28.53 48.58
C ARG A 15 -32.15 28.59 49.79
N GLU A 16 -33.25 27.84 49.77
CA GLU A 16 -34.34 27.91 50.75
C GLU A 16 -34.26 26.81 51.82
N THR A 17 -33.37 25.81 51.70
CA THR A 17 -33.24 24.70 52.65
C THR A 17 -31.84 24.59 53.25
N SER A 18 -31.75 24.18 54.52
CA SER A 18 -30.49 23.91 55.23
C SER A 18 -30.51 22.49 55.80
N GLY A 19 -29.39 21.77 55.73
CA GLY A 19 -29.22 20.42 56.28
C GLY A 19 -29.27 19.24 55.28
N HIS A 20 -29.77 19.44 54.05
CA HIS A 20 -29.93 18.38 53.02
C HIS A 20 -28.92 18.47 51.86
N LYS A 21 -27.70 18.94 52.13
CA LYS A 21 -26.71 19.26 51.08
C LYS A 21 -26.30 18.04 50.26
N ASP A 22 -26.15 16.88 50.89
CA ASP A 22 -25.67 15.67 50.23
C ASP A 22 -26.74 15.06 49.32
N GLU A 23 -28.00 15.03 49.78
CA GLU A 23 -29.15 14.55 48.98
C GLU A 23 -29.40 15.46 47.76
N LEU A 24 -29.33 16.78 47.95
CA LEU A 24 -29.44 17.73 46.84
C LEU A 24 -28.28 17.57 45.85
N ALA A 25 -27.05 17.36 46.33
CA ALA A 25 -25.89 17.12 45.48
C ALA A 25 -26.04 15.83 44.64
N GLU A 26 -26.60 14.75 45.19
CA GLU A 26 -26.88 13.53 44.43
C GLU A 26 -27.92 13.74 43.32
N ILE A 27 -29.02 14.45 43.62
CA ILE A 27 -30.06 14.73 42.63
C ILE A 27 -29.52 15.68 41.54
N TYR A 28 -28.67 16.65 41.93
CA TYR A 28 -27.94 17.50 40.99
C TYR A 28 -27.08 16.68 40.04
N LYS A 29 -26.26 15.78 40.58
CA LYS A 29 -25.39 14.92 39.80
C LYS A 29 -26.18 14.07 38.81
N ARG A 30 -27.30 13.48 39.24
CA ARG A 30 -28.19 12.70 38.36
C ARG A 30 -28.79 13.56 37.25
N ALA A 31 -29.26 14.77 37.56
CA ALA A 31 -29.81 15.69 36.57
C ALA A 31 -28.76 16.16 35.54
N LEU A 32 -27.50 16.31 35.97
CA LEU A 32 -26.37 16.60 35.08
C LEU A 32 -26.00 15.40 34.21
N ASP A 33 -25.97 14.20 34.78
CA ASP A 33 -25.65 12.96 34.03
C ASP A 33 -26.72 12.62 32.98
N GLU A 34 -27.97 13.08 33.16
CA GLU A 34 -29.06 12.96 32.19
C GLU A 34 -29.14 14.14 31.21
N ASN A 35 -28.27 15.15 31.31
CA ASN A 35 -28.29 16.30 30.41
C ASN A 35 -27.59 15.99 29.08
N ASP A 36 -28.28 16.25 27.96
CA ASP A 36 -27.78 15.95 26.62
C ASP A 36 -26.44 16.62 26.30
N ASP A 37 -26.25 17.89 26.69
CA ASP A 37 -25.02 18.65 26.41
C ASP A 37 -23.83 18.05 27.20
N VAL A 38 -24.07 17.63 28.45
CA VAL A 38 -23.08 16.95 29.31
C VAL A 38 -22.71 15.57 28.74
N ILE A 39 -23.72 14.77 28.36
CA ILE A 39 -23.51 13.46 27.73
C ILE A 39 -22.70 13.62 26.45
N ARG A 40 -23.05 14.61 25.61
CA ARG A 40 -22.39 14.85 24.33
C ARG A 40 -20.95 15.32 24.50
N LEU A 41 -20.67 16.21 25.46
CA LEU A 41 -19.30 16.62 25.76
C LEU A 41 -18.45 15.46 26.30
N LYS A 42 -18.99 14.64 27.21
CA LYS A 42 -18.32 13.41 27.68
C LYS A 42 -18.01 12.46 26.53
N MET A 43 -18.95 12.26 25.61
CA MET A 43 -18.75 11.44 24.42
C MET A 43 -17.62 11.99 23.55
N PHE A 44 -17.57 13.30 23.28
CA PHE A 44 -16.47 13.88 22.50
C PHE A 44 -15.11 13.66 23.14
N LEU A 45 -14.97 13.96 24.43
CA LEU A 45 -13.70 13.81 25.15
C LEU A 45 -13.25 12.35 25.21
N ASN A 46 -14.18 11.39 25.24
CA ASN A 46 -13.87 9.98 25.33
C ASN A 46 -13.63 9.32 23.96
N ASP A 47 -14.38 9.67 22.93
CA ASP A 47 -14.40 8.94 21.66
C ASP A 47 -13.42 9.50 20.62
N TYR A 48 -12.85 10.67 20.89
CA TYR A 48 -11.96 11.38 19.98
C TYR A 48 -10.55 11.50 20.54
N THR A 49 -9.57 11.50 19.64
CA THR A 49 -8.18 11.82 19.90
C THR A 49 -7.93 13.26 19.51
N TYR A 50 -7.26 13.99 20.37
CA TYR A 50 -6.94 15.40 20.19
C TYR A 50 -5.44 15.53 19.90
N TYR A 51 -5.12 16.35 18.90
CA TYR A 51 -3.76 16.55 18.42
C TYR A 51 -3.43 18.05 18.39
N SER A 52 -2.14 18.35 18.41
CA SER A 52 -1.59 19.72 18.36
C SER A 52 -2.09 20.63 19.50
N GLU A 53 -1.64 21.88 19.52
CA GLU A 53 -2.06 22.86 20.52
C GLU A 53 -3.57 23.15 20.47
N ILE A 54 -4.16 23.17 19.27
CA ILE A 54 -5.59 23.46 19.08
C ILE A 54 -6.46 22.36 19.68
N GLY A 55 -6.19 21.09 19.34
CA GLY A 55 -6.92 19.95 19.88
C GLY A 55 -6.75 19.83 21.39
N ASN A 56 -5.53 20.01 21.90
CA ASN A 56 -5.26 19.97 23.34
C ASN A 56 -6.00 21.08 24.10
N ALA A 57 -6.11 22.28 23.52
CA ALA A 57 -6.89 23.38 24.10
C ALA A 57 -8.39 23.05 24.15
N LEU A 58 -8.94 22.44 23.10
CA LEU A 58 -10.33 21.99 23.07
C LEU A 58 -10.62 20.91 24.13
N TYR A 59 -9.73 19.93 24.27
CA TYR A 59 -9.85 18.87 25.27
C TYR A 59 -9.83 19.46 26.69
N LYS A 60 -8.82 20.28 26.99
CA LYS A 60 -8.64 20.88 28.31
C LYS A 60 -9.81 21.79 28.69
N ASN A 61 -10.30 22.59 27.75
CA ASN A 61 -11.48 23.42 27.97
C ASN A 61 -12.72 22.56 28.29
N GLY A 62 -12.94 21.48 27.53
CA GLY A 62 -14.05 20.55 27.80
C GLY A 62 -13.94 19.86 29.17
N GLU A 63 -12.73 19.44 29.55
CA GLU A 63 -12.46 18.82 30.86
C GLU A 63 -12.68 19.80 32.01
N GLU A 64 -12.13 21.01 31.93
CA GLU A 64 -12.31 22.07 32.92
C GLU A 64 -13.79 22.46 33.08
N MET A 65 -14.55 22.51 31.98
CA MET A 65 -15.99 22.80 32.04
C MET A 65 -16.77 21.69 32.74
N LEU A 66 -16.44 20.42 32.51
CA LEU A 66 -17.07 19.32 33.23
C LEU A 66 -16.69 19.35 34.72
N ASP A 67 -15.42 19.55 35.04
CA ASP A 67 -14.95 19.60 36.44
C ASP A 67 -15.61 20.74 37.21
N MET A 68 -15.71 21.93 36.62
CA MET A 68 -16.42 23.06 37.23
C MET A 68 -17.91 22.76 37.44
N LEU A 69 -18.54 22.06 36.50
CA LEU A 69 -19.96 21.71 36.58
C LEU A 69 -20.25 20.73 37.72
N TYR A 70 -19.39 19.73 37.93
CA TYR A 70 -19.54 18.75 39.01
C TYR A 70 -19.06 19.26 40.38
N THR A 71 -18.07 20.14 40.41
CA THR A 71 -17.51 20.69 41.64
C THR A 71 -18.35 21.83 42.22
N PHE A 72 -19.03 22.61 41.37
CA PHE A 72 -19.85 23.75 41.81
C PHE A 72 -21.31 23.67 41.34
N PRO A 73 -22.15 22.81 41.95
CA PRO A 73 -23.56 22.66 41.59
C PRO A 73 -24.36 23.98 41.62
N SER A 74 -23.97 24.90 42.50
CA SER A 74 -24.58 26.24 42.62
C SER A 74 -24.37 27.15 41.42
N LYS A 75 -23.38 26.86 40.56
CA LYS A 75 -23.07 27.60 39.32
C LYS A 75 -23.49 26.85 38.06
N ALA A 76 -24.10 25.67 38.19
CA ALA A 76 -24.39 24.79 37.06
C ALA A 76 -25.24 25.48 35.96
N LEU A 77 -26.23 26.29 36.34
CA LEU A 77 -27.08 27.01 35.38
C LEU A 77 -26.32 28.06 34.56
N ASP A 78 -25.28 28.66 35.13
CA ASP A 78 -24.45 29.66 34.46
C ASP A 78 -23.40 29.01 33.54
N ILE A 79 -22.99 27.78 33.87
CA ILE A 79 -21.98 27.00 33.13
C ILE A 79 -22.61 26.27 31.93
N LEU A 80 -23.88 25.83 32.03
CA LEU A 80 -24.54 25.06 30.96
C LEU A 80 -24.48 25.72 29.56
N PRO A 81 -24.70 27.05 29.38
CA PRO A 81 -24.54 27.68 28.07
C PRO A 81 -23.11 27.62 27.53
N GLN A 82 -22.11 27.70 28.42
CA GLN A 82 -20.69 27.61 28.05
C GLN A 82 -20.35 26.17 27.63
N LEU A 83 -20.93 25.19 28.31
CA LEU A 83 -20.80 23.77 27.98
C LEU A 83 -21.34 23.46 26.59
N LYS A 84 -22.48 24.09 26.24
CA LYS A 84 -23.03 24.04 24.89
C LYS A 84 -22.04 24.57 23.85
N GLN A 85 -21.48 25.75 24.09
CA GLN A 85 -20.48 26.34 23.21
C GLN A 85 -19.23 25.47 23.07
N ALA A 86 -18.79 24.83 24.16
CA ALA A 86 -17.62 23.95 24.15
C ALA A 86 -17.85 22.71 23.28
N HIS A 87 -18.97 22.00 23.44
CA HIS A 87 -19.23 20.83 22.60
C HIS A 87 -19.54 21.21 21.14
N GLU A 88 -20.15 22.37 20.86
CA GLU A 88 -20.35 22.87 19.49
C GLU A 88 -19.02 23.21 18.81
N SER A 89 -18.06 23.76 19.56
CA SER A 89 -16.71 24.04 19.06
C SER A 89 -15.98 22.76 18.68
N ILE A 90 -16.08 21.72 19.52
CA ILE A 90 -15.51 20.41 19.23
C ILE A 90 -16.21 19.76 18.03
N ASP A 91 -17.54 19.78 17.97
CA ASP A 91 -18.33 19.22 16.86
C ASP A 91 -17.97 19.87 15.51
N ASN A 92 -17.79 21.19 15.49
CA ASN A 92 -17.37 21.90 14.29
C ASN A 92 -15.95 21.51 13.87
N GLU A 93 -15.01 21.43 14.82
CA GLU A 93 -13.63 21.04 14.52
C GLU A 93 -13.54 19.59 14.01
N VAL A 94 -14.33 18.69 14.60
CA VAL A 94 -14.48 17.30 14.13
C VAL A 94 -14.93 17.28 12.67
N ARG A 95 -15.95 18.06 12.31
CA ARG A 95 -16.45 18.12 10.93
C ARG A 95 -15.37 18.63 9.97
N VAL A 96 -14.68 19.72 10.32
CA VAL A 96 -13.60 20.28 9.48
C VAL A 96 -12.48 19.27 9.27
N CYS A 97 -12.05 18.60 10.34
CA CYS A 97 -11.03 17.56 10.28
C CYS A 97 -11.49 16.36 9.44
N ASP A 98 -12.75 15.94 9.58
CA ASP A 98 -13.31 14.83 8.80
C ASP A 98 -13.37 15.18 7.30
N ASP A 99 -13.82 16.38 6.95
CA ASP A 99 -13.85 16.88 5.57
C ASP A 99 -12.44 16.91 4.95
N LEU A 100 -11.43 17.36 5.71
CA LEU A 100 -10.04 17.36 5.28
C LEU A 100 -9.51 15.94 5.04
N MET A 101 -9.79 15.00 5.95
CA MET A 101 -9.35 13.61 5.81
C MET A 101 -9.99 12.88 4.63
N HIS A 102 -11.19 13.31 4.20
CA HIS A 102 -11.87 12.80 3.01
C HIS A 102 -11.55 13.60 1.74
N SER A 103 -10.73 14.65 1.82
CA SER A 103 -10.32 15.44 0.67
C SER A 103 -9.59 14.56 -0.35
N PRO A 104 -9.98 14.60 -1.64
CA PRO A 104 -9.24 13.93 -2.70
C PRO A 104 -7.93 14.67 -3.05
N LEU A 105 -7.74 15.88 -2.51
CA LEU A 105 -6.57 16.72 -2.77
C LEU A 105 -5.65 16.77 -1.55
N PRO A 106 -4.32 16.87 -1.75
CA PRO A 106 -3.38 17.12 -0.67
C PRO A 106 -3.75 18.42 0.07
N PHE A 107 -3.59 18.42 1.40
CA PHE A 107 -3.85 19.58 2.25
C PHE A 107 -2.67 19.87 3.17
N SER A 108 -2.56 21.12 3.61
CA SER A 108 -1.52 21.58 4.55
C SER A 108 -2.04 21.84 5.96
N ASP A 109 -3.36 21.81 6.14
CA ASP A 109 -4.01 22.11 7.42
C ASP A 109 -3.76 20.99 8.43
N ASN A 110 -3.59 21.38 9.70
CA ASN A 110 -3.38 20.44 10.80
C ASN A 110 -4.71 19.81 11.21
N ILE A 111 -4.69 18.50 11.46
CA ILE A 111 -5.88 17.81 11.96
C ILE A 111 -5.92 17.93 13.49
N ALA A 112 -6.81 18.75 14.05
CA ALA A 112 -6.86 18.96 15.50
C ALA A 112 -7.57 17.82 16.25
N VAL A 113 -8.56 17.17 15.63
CA VAL A 113 -9.42 16.17 16.30
C VAL A 113 -9.79 15.05 15.33
N LEU A 114 -9.66 13.79 15.75
CA LEU A 114 -10.16 12.63 14.99
C LEU A 114 -10.87 11.64 15.89
N LYS A 115 -11.80 10.89 15.32
CA LYS A 115 -12.43 9.80 16.05
C LYS A 115 -11.43 8.66 16.25
N LYS A 116 -11.36 8.13 17.49
CA LYS A 116 -10.42 7.07 17.86
C LYS A 116 -10.54 5.85 16.97
N LYS A 117 -11.79 5.43 16.68
CA LYS A 117 -12.08 4.24 15.87
C LYS A 117 -11.56 4.35 14.42
N ASP A 118 -11.48 5.57 13.88
CA ASP A 118 -11.16 5.82 12.47
C ASP A 118 -9.66 6.10 12.27
N THR A 119 -8.93 6.41 13.35
CA THR A 119 -7.50 6.75 13.32
C THR A 119 -6.65 5.66 12.64
N ILE A 120 -6.90 4.38 12.96
CA ILE A 120 -6.17 3.25 12.35
C ILE A 120 -6.45 3.16 10.85
N ALA A 121 -7.70 3.37 10.44
CA ALA A 121 -8.08 3.33 9.03
C ALA A 121 -7.37 4.45 8.24
N TYR A 122 -7.30 5.65 8.79
CA TYR A 122 -6.57 6.76 8.19
C TYR A 122 -5.07 6.52 8.11
N MET A 123 -4.43 6.02 9.18
CA MET A 123 -3.01 5.67 9.14
C MET A 123 -2.72 4.61 8.05
N ASN A 124 -3.58 3.60 7.92
CA ASN A 124 -3.48 2.59 6.87
C ASN A 124 -3.67 3.19 5.47
N ALA A 125 -4.62 4.11 5.30
CA ALA A 125 -4.83 4.81 4.03
C ALA A 125 -3.60 5.65 3.64
N LEU A 126 -3.03 6.42 4.57
CA LEU A 126 -1.81 7.20 4.34
C LEU A 126 -0.62 6.30 3.98
N LYS A 127 -0.46 5.16 4.65
CA LYS A 127 0.55 4.16 4.31
C LYS A 127 0.33 3.57 2.92
N MET A 128 -0.93 3.31 2.54
CA MET A 128 -1.28 2.81 1.20
C MET A 128 -0.97 3.86 0.12
N ILE A 129 -1.27 5.13 0.37
CA ILE A 129 -0.93 6.23 -0.54
C ILE A 129 0.59 6.30 -0.72
N ALA A 130 1.35 6.37 0.38
CA ALA A 130 2.81 6.43 0.34
C ALA A 130 3.41 5.21 -0.38
N SER A 131 2.91 4.00 -0.08
CA SER A 131 3.38 2.77 -0.73
C SER A 131 3.04 2.77 -2.23
N THR A 132 1.85 3.23 -2.60
CA THR A 132 1.46 3.39 -4.00
C THR A 132 2.34 4.42 -4.72
N SER A 133 2.69 5.52 -4.06
CA SER A 133 3.64 6.50 -4.61
C SER A 133 5.01 5.89 -4.86
N VAL A 134 5.59 5.19 -3.87
CA VAL A 134 6.89 4.49 -4.03
C VAL A 134 6.83 3.48 -5.16
N TYR A 135 5.75 2.70 -5.23
CA TYR A 135 5.54 1.73 -6.29
C TYR A 135 5.50 2.38 -7.67
N LEU A 136 4.71 3.43 -7.86
CA LEU A 136 4.57 4.12 -9.14
C LEU A 136 5.86 4.85 -9.54
N MET A 137 6.60 5.42 -8.58
CA MET A 137 7.91 6.04 -8.85
C MET A 137 8.93 5.01 -9.35
N ALA A 138 9.03 3.86 -8.66
CA ALA A 138 9.88 2.75 -9.08
C ALA A 138 9.48 2.22 -10.46
N LEU A 139 8.19 2.22 -10.76
CA LEU A 139 7.64 1.73 -12.03
C LEU A 139 7.90 2.68 -13.21
N TYR A 140 7.79 3.98 -13.01
CA TYR A 140 7.80 4.97 -14.09
C TYR A 140 9.13 5.66 -14.32
N SER A 141 10.09 5.57 -13.39
CA SER A 141 11.38 6.25 -13.54
C SER A 141 12.55 5.32 -13.23
N ASP A 142 12.76 4.96 -11.96
CA ASP A 142 13.78 4.02 -11.46
C ASP A 142 13.70 4.01 -9.91
N LEU A 143 14.68 3.41 -9.22
CA LEU A 143 14.87 3.53 -7.78
C LEU A 143 15.40 4.90 -7.32
N GLU A 144 16.03 5.67 -8.20
CA GLU A 144 16.66 6.95 -7.82
C GLU A 144 15.70 7.93 -7.12
N PRO A 145 14.45 8.16 -7.63
CA PRO A 145 13.50 9.05 -6.99
C PRO A 145 13.09 8.63 -5.57
N ILE A 146 13.20 7.33 -5.26
CA ILE A 146 12.77 6.81 -3.95
C ILE A 146 13.89 6.79 -2.92
N LYS A 147 15.17 6.93 -3.32
CA LYS A 147 16.32 6.89 -2.39
C LYS A 147 16.30 7.99 -1.34
N ASN A 148 15.73 9.15 -1.69
CA ASN A 148 15.64 10.31 -0.82
C ASN A 148 14.34 10.35 0.00
N LEU A 149 13.48 9.34 -0.16
CA LEU A 149 12.25 9.22 0.62
C LEU A 149 12.52 8.44 1.90
N THR A 150 11.85 8.85 2.97
CA THR A 150 11.95 8.20 4.27
C THR A 150 10.55 8.00 4.84
N TRP A 151 10.29 6.81 5.38
CA TRP A 151 9.05 6.50 6.08
C TRP A 151 9.33 5.97 7.47
N VAL A 152 8.61 6.50 8.45
CA VAL A 152 8.75 6.11 9.86
C VAL A 152 7.37 5.67 10.35
N ASP A 153 7.22 4.40 10.70
CA ASP A 153 5.93 3.86 11.17
C ASP A 153 5.60 4.25 12.63
N THR A 154 6.55 4.87 13.35
CA THR A 154 6.39 5.23 14.77
C THR A 154 5.88 6.65 15.00
N VAL A 155 5.69 7.44 13.95
CA VAL A 155 5.21 8.83 14.07
C VAL A 155 3.69 8.89 14.11
N GLY A 156 3.15 10.00 14.59
CA GLY A 156 1.71 10.25 14.65
C GLY A 156 1.11 10.52 13.27
N ILE A 157 -0.22 10.61 13.25
CA ILE A 157 -0.98 10.83 12.01
C ILE A 157 -0.62 12.16 11.32
N GLN A 158 -0.27 13.21 12.08
CA GLN A 158 0.15 14.51 11.52
C GLN A 158 1.41 14.38 10.68
N GLU A 159 2.42 13.71 11.24
CA GLU A 159 3.71 13.52 10.57
C GLU A 159 3.55 12.63 9.34
N MET A 160 2.63 11.65 9.38
CA MET A 160 2.29 10.83 8.23
C MET A 160 1.62 11.65 7.12
N ILE A 161 0.61 12.48 7.46
CA ILE A 161 -0.06 13.39 6.51
C ILE A 161 0.98 14.32 5.87
N TYR A 162 1.80 14.96 6.70
CA TYR A 162 2.85 15.85 6.23
C TYR A 162 3.81 15.14 5.27
N ALA A 163 4.29 13.94 5.63
CA ALA A 163 5.17 13.16 4.76
C ALA A 163 4.51 12.84 3.42
N VAL A 164 3.26 12.38 3.42
CA VAL A 164 2.52 12.07 2.18
C VAL A 164 2.38 13.31 1.30
N ASN A 165 1.92 14.43 1.86
CA ASN A 165 1.57 15.62 1.10
C ASN A 165 2.79 16.43 0.62
N THR A 166 3.90 16.39 1.36
CA THR A 166 5.10 17.19 1.03
C THR A 166 6.24 16.40 0.41
N LYS A 167 6.29 15.08 0.60
CA LYS A 167 7.37 14.22 0.09
C LYS A 167 6.87 13.24 -0.96
N PHE A 168 5.95 12.34 -0.61
CA PHE A 168 5.57 11.22 -1.48
C PHE A 168 4.77 11.64 -2.71
N LEU A 169 3.69 12.42 -2.53
CA LEU A 169 2.86 12.88 -3.64
C LEU A 169 3.63 13.84 -4.56
N PRO A 170 4.37 14.85 -4.07
CA PRO A 170 5.17 15.70 -4.93
C PRO A 170 6.26 14.93 -5.69
N ALA A 171 6.93 13.97 -5.04
CA ALA A 171 7.93 13.13 -5.70
C ALA A 171 7.30 12.31 -6.83
N LEU A 172 6.13 11.71 -6.61
CA LEU A 172 5.39 11.01 -7.66
C LEU A 172 5.02 11.96 -8.82
N CYS A 173 4.50 13.15 -8.53
CA CYS A 173 4.13 14.13 -9.54
C CYS A 173 5.33 14.63 -10.37
N SER A 174 6.55 14.55 -9.83
CA SER A 174 7.77 14.92 -10.54
C SER A 174 8.25 13.87 -11.54
N VAL A 175 7.74 12.63 -11.44
CA VAL A 175 8.12 11.53 -12.33
C VAL A 175 7.52 11.71 -13.71
N ARG A 176 8.38 11.78 -14.72
CA ARG A 176 7.98 11.81 -16.12
C ARG A 176 7.98 10.40 -16.68
N ARG A 177 6.85 9.95 -17.22
CA ARG A 177 6.74 8.67 -17.92
C ARG A 177 7.53 8.72 -19.24
N PRO A 178 8.53 7.83 -19.44
CA PRO A 178 9.16 7.63 -20.73
C PRO A 178 8.17 7.30 -21.86
N ASN A 179 8.53 7.68 -23.10
CA ASN A 179 7.76 7.34 -24.31
C ASN A 179 8.01 5.91 -24.83
N TYR A 180 8.83 5.14 -24.11
CA TYR A 180 9.19 3.78 -24.45
C TYR A 180 8.98 2.87 -23.24
N SER A 181 8.61 1.63 -23.52
CA SER A 181 8.52 0.55 -22.57
C SER A 181 9.41 -0.59 -23.03
N TRP A 182 10.05 -1.28 -22.09
CA TRP A 182 10.60 -2.59 -22.40
C TRP A 182 9.49 -3.64 -22.44
N ILE A 183 9.65 -4.65 -23.27
CA ILE A 183 8.73 -5.79 -23.43
C ILE A 183 9.55 -7.06 -23.49
N ILE A 184 9.13 -8.06 -22.72
CA ILE A 184 9.64 -9.43 -22.79
C ILE A 184 8.60 -10.30 -23.51
N ARG A 185 9.03 -10.95 -24.59
CA ARG A 185 8.22 -11.89 -25.38
C ARG A 185 8.88 -13.26 -25.47
N ARG A 186 8.08 -14.32 -25.44
CA ARG A 186 8.54 -15.69 -25.73
C ARG A 186 8.43 -15.96 -27.22
N LYS A 187 9.47 -16.51 -27.83
CA LYS A 187 9.46 -16.96 -29.22
C LYS A 187 10.16 -18.30 -29.37
N LYS A 188 9.70 -19.11 -30.32
CA LYS A 188 10.37 -20.33 -30.75
C LYS A 188 11.70 -20.02 -31.43
N LEU A 189 12.74 -20.72 -31.01
CA LEU A 189 14.06 -20.69 -31.64
C LEU A 189 13.99 -21.38 -33.00
N GLY A 190 14.35 -20.65 -34.07
CA GLY A 190 14.42 -21.17 -35.44
C GLY A 190 15.74 -21.88 -35.77
N GLY A 191 15.78 -22.57 -36.91
CA GLY A 191 16.79 -23.54 -37.38
C GLY A 191 18.26 -23.09 -37.54
N ARG A 192 18.69 -22.03 -36.87
CA ARG A 192 20.11 -21.64 -36.72
C ARG A 192 20.60 -21.65 -35.25
N ALA A 193 19.73 -21.90 -34.28
CA ALA A 193 20.11 -21.98 -32.88
C ALA A 193 20.67 -23.37 -32.52
N LEU A 194 21.72 -23.41 -31.69
CA LEU A 194 22.34 -24.66 -31.20
C LEU A 194 21.35 -25.49 -30.32
N PHE A 195 20.41 -24.80 -29.67
CA PHE A 195 19.34 -25.39 -28.89
C PHE A 195 18.00 -25.08 -29.57
N GLY A 196 17.22 -26.12 -29.86
CA GLY A 196 15.80 -25.96 -30.21
C GLY A 196 14.95 -25.73 -28.95
N GLY A 197 13.84 -24.99 -29.07
CA GLY A 197 12.91 -24.72 -27.95
C GLY A 197 12.38 -23.30 -28.00
N ASP A 198 11.84 -22.82 -26.88
CA ASP A 198 11.43 -21.43 -26.71
C ASP A 198 12.51 -20.60 -26.02
N SER A 199 12.49 -19.30 -26.26
CA SER A 199 13.33 -18.33 -25.54
C SER A 199 12.61 -17.00 -25.38
N TYR A 200 13.03 -16.26 -24.36
CA TYR A 200 12.56 -14.92 -24.09
C TYR A 200 13.47 -13.88 -24.73
N TYR A 201 12.87 -12.82 -25.25
CA TYR A 201 13.53 -11.68 -25.87
C TYR A 201 13.03 -10.39 -25.25
N LEU A 202 13.97 -9.48 -24.98
CA LEU A 202 13.71 -8.11 -24.55
C LEU A 202 13.71 -7.17 -25.77
N SER A 203 12.63 -6.42 -25.96
CA SER A 203 12.54 -5.32 -26.93
C SER A 203 12.17 -4.01 -26.22
N TYR A 204 12.56 -2.88 -26.79
CA TYR A 204 12.12 -1.55 -26.35
C TYR A 204 11.21 -0.97 -27.42
N GLU A 205 9.97 -0.65 -27.05
CA GLU A 205 8.91 -0.25 -27.97
C GLU A 205 8.18 0.99 -27.47
N ASN A 206 7.51 1.70 -28.38
CA ASN A 206 6.75 2.90 -28.02
C ASN A 206 5.58 2.53 -27.10
N THR A 207 5.37 3.29 -26.02
CA THR A 207 4.30 3.04 -25.04
C THR A 207 2.92 2.93 -25.67
N ARG A 208 2.61 3.74 -26.69
CA ARG A 208 1.31 3.70 -27.39
C ARG A 208 1.08 2.36 -28.10
N SER A 209 2.12 1.79 -28.69
CA SER A 209 2.04 0.48 -29.35
C SER A 209 1.76 -0.61 -28.33
N VAL A 210 2.36 -0.52 -27.14
CA VAL A 210 2.10 -1.45 -26.03
C VAL A 210 0.68 -1.29 -25.51
N ASP A 211 0.24 -0.05 -25.28
CA ASP A 211 -1.11 0.25 -24.79
C ASP A 211 -2.19 -0.29 -25.76
N VAL A 212 -1.98 -0.19 -27.08
CA VAL A 212 -2.87 -0.79 -28.10
C VAL A 212 -2.90 -2.31 -27.98
N LEU A 213 -1.73 -2.97 -27.92
CA LEU A 213 -1.65 -4.43 -27.73
C LEU A 213 -2.36 -4.88 -26.45
N CYS A 214 -2.20 -4.13 -25.36
CA CYS A 214 -2.85 -4.42 -24.08
C CYS A 214 -4.35 -4.21 -24.12
N SER A 215 -4.83 -3.14 -24.76
CA SER A 215 -6.25 -2.84 -24.88
C SER A 215 -7.04 -3.94 -25.62
N ALA A 216 -6.39 -4.62 -26.56
CA ALA A 216 -6.97 -5.76 -27.27
C ALA A 216 -7.10 -7.02 -26.41
N LEU A 217 -6.43 -7.07 -25.25
CA LEU A 217 -6.30 -8.25 -24.39
C LEU A 217 -7.16 -8.17 -23.10
N HIS A 218 -7.72 -7.01 -22.72
CA HIS A 218 -8.37 -6.84 -21.42
C HIS A 218 -9.91 -6.95 -21.45
N LYS A 219 -10.46 -7.65 -20.44
CA LYS A 219 -11.85 -7.55 -19.97
C LYS A 219 -12.02 -6.75 -18.66
N GLU A 220 -10.93 -6.31 -18.02
CA GLU A 220 -10.96 -5.54 -16.75
C GLU A 220 -10.05 -4.30 -16.75
N PRO A 221 -10.34 -3.28 -15.92
CA PRO A 221 -9.81 -1.93 -16.09
C PRO A 221 -8.37 -1.73 -15.61
N ILE A 222 -7.81 -0.63 -16.12
CA ILE A 222 -6.47 -0.07 -15.97
C ILE A 222 -6.13 0.20 -14.49
N GLY A 223 -5.78 -0.84 -13.74
CA GLY A 223 -5.37 -0.74 -12.33
C GLY A 223 -4.32 -1.78 -11.91
N THR A 224 -4.11 -2.82 -12.72
CA THR A 224 -3.10 -3.86 -12.49
C THR A 224 -1.98 -3.73 -13.53
N HIS A 225 -0.91 -3.03 -13.18
CA HIS A 225 0.22 -2.85 -14.09
C HIS A 225 0.97 -4.18 -14.33
N ALA A 226 1.27 -4.44 -15.61
CA ALA A 226 2.45 -5.09 -16.20
C ALA A 226 2.83 -6.56 -15.90
N PHE A 227 2.52 -7.14 -14.75
CA PHE A 227 3.21 -8.38 -14.36
C PHE A 227 2.57 -9.68 -14.78
N LEU A 228 1.30 -9.71 -15.16
CA LEU A 228 0.58 -11.00 -15.18
C LEU A 228 -0.51 -11.03 -16.24
N ASN A 229 -0.11 -11.10 -17.51
CA ASN A 229 -0.89 -11.95 -18.41
C ASN A 229 -0.48 -13.42 -18.14
N ILE A 230 -0.77 -13.89 -16.91
CA ILE A 230 -0.54 -15.29 -16.50
C ILE A 230 -1.23 -16.18 -17.52
N ASP A 231 -2.43 -15.80 -17.94
CA ASP A 231 -3.23 -16.55 -18.90
C ASP A 231 -2.44 -16.76 -20.21
N ALA A 232 -1.86 -15.72 -20.81
CA ALA A 232 -1.02 -15.85 -22.00
C ALA A 232 0.25 -16.68 -21.75
N TYR A 233 0.83 -16.58 -20.55
CA TYR A 233 1.98 -17.41 -20.18
C TYR A 233 1.61 -18.89 -20.05
N GLU A 234 0.48 -19.20 -19.41
CA GLU A 234 -0.03 -20.55 -19.20
C GLU A 234 -0.57 -21.17 -20.50
N SER A 235 -1.13 -20.35 -21.39
CA SER A 235 -1.61 -20.76 -22.72
C SER A 235 -0.48 -20.87 -23.76
N GLY A 236 0.71 -20.34 -23.47
CA GLY A 236 1.89 -20.43 -24.35
C GLY A 236 1.82 -19.53 -25.59
N GLU A 237 1.12 -18.40 -25.50
CA GLU A 237 0.93 -17.47 -26.62
C GLU A 237 2.22 -16.75 -26.98
N CYS A 238 2.78 -17.01 -28.17
CA CYS A 238 4.08 -16.47 -28.58
C CYS A 238 4.02 -15.02 -29.10
N ASP A 239 2.85 -14.54 -29.50
CA ASP A 239 2.68 -13.20 -30.08
C ASP A 239 2.31 -12.13 -29.03
N VAL A 240 2.04 -12.55 -27.80
CA VAL A 240 1.58 -11.68 -26.70
C VAL A 240 2.75 -11.28 -25.79
N PRO A 241 2.83 -10.01 -25.36
CA PRO A 241 3.73 -9.58 -24.30
C PRO A 241 3.53 -10.38 -22.99
N TYR A 242 4.60 -10.97 -22.48
CA TYR A 242 4.57 -11.72 -21.20
C TYR A 242 4.81 -10.81 -20.01
N CYS A 243 5.70 -9.85 -20.19
CA CYS A 243 6.05 -8.85 -19.19
C CYS A 243 6.43 -7.57 -19.91
N TRP A 244 6.09 -6.41 -19.36
CA TRP A 244 6.50 -5.13 -19.90
C TRP A 244 6.60 -4.10 -18.79
N GLY A 245 7.29 -3.00 -19.02
CA GLY A 245 7.41 -1.95 -18.03
C GLY A 245 8.03 -0.71 -18.63
N ILE A 246 8.01 0.39 -17.88
CA ILE A 246 8.40 1.70 -18.40
C ILE A 246 9.74 2.15 -17.77
N GLY A 247 9.95 1.92 -16.48
CA GLY A 247 11.26 2.11 -15.83
C GLY A 247 12.22 0.96 -16.08
N ASN A 248 13.49 1.10 -15.69
CA ASN A 248 14.51 0.06 -15.94
C ASN A 248 14.44 -1.12 -14.98
N ILE A 249 13.36 -1.28 -14.22
CA ILE A 249 13.27 -2.25 -13.13
C ILE A 249 11.89 -2.90 -13.04
N VAL A 250 11.90 -4.21 -12.77
CA VAL A 250 10.77 -5.05 -12.37
C VAL A 250 10.56 -4.94 -10.84
N SER A 251 9.34 -4.57 -10.43
CA SER A 251 8.99 -4.11 -9.06
C SER A 251 7.87 -4.95 -8.40
N VAL A 252 7.70 -4.79 -7.08
CA VAL A 252 6.80 -5.49 -6.15
C VAL A 252 5.34 -5.00 -6.19
N LEU A 253 4.48 -5.52 -5.31
CA LEU A 253 3.12 -5.03 -5.12
C LEU A 253 3.05 -3.64 -4.44
N PRO A 254 2.05 -2.80 -4.80
CA PRO A 254 1.87 -1.47 -4.21
C PRO A 254 1.81 -1.45 -2.68
N ASN A 255 1.14 -2.43 -2.08
CA ASN A 255 0.90 -2.51 -0.64
C ASN A 255 2.16 -2.72 0.23
N THR A 256 3.28 -3.09 -0.38
CA THR A 256 4.53 -3.40 0.33
C THR A 256 5.70 -2.54 -0.11
N ALA A 257 5.52 -1.68 -1.12
CA ALA A 257 6.60 -0.93 -1.74
C ALA A 257 7.33 0.03 -0.78
N ILE A 258 6.68 0.51 0.29
CA ILE A 258 7.35 1.35 1.28
C ILE A 258 8.46 0.63 2.06
N LEU A 259 8.38 -0.71 2.15
CA LEU A 259 9.41 -1.53 2.78
C LEU A 259 10.76 -1.44 2.06
N PHE A 260 10.80 -0.97 0.81
CA PHE A 260 12.05 -0.70 0.09
C PHE A 260 12.92 0.33 0.80
N LEU A 261 12.29 1.30 1.47
CA LEU A 261 12.99 2.34 2.20
C LEU A 261 13.60 1.82 3.51
N GLN A 262 13.12 0.67 3.99
CA GLN A 262 13.44 0.11 5.30
C GLN A 262 14.26 -1.18 5.23
N SER A 263 14.31 -1.83 4.06
CA SER A 263 14.84 -3.19 3.89
C SER A 263 16.00 -3.25 2.91
N ASN A 264 16.82 -4.29 3.02
CA ASN A 264 17.78 -4.64 1.97
C ASN A 264 17.01 -5.12 0.73
N VAL A 265 17.17 -4.38 -0.36
CA VAL A 265 16.55 -4.67 -1.66
C VAL A 265 17.49 -5.56 -2.47
N ALA A 266 16.97 -6.69 -2.96
CA ALA A 266 17.66 -7.53 -3.92
C ALA A 266 17.69 -6.82 -5.29
N THR A 267 18.90 -6.52 -5.77
CA THR A 267 19.13 -5.88 -7.07
C THR A 267 19.60 -6.85 -8.15
N LYS A 268 19.78 -8.12 -7.79
CA LYS A 268 20.17 -9.22 -8.66
C LYS A 268 19.43 -10.49 -8.27
N LEU A 269 19.20 -11.37 -9.23
CA LEU A 269 18.62 -12.68 -8.99
C LEU A 269 19.73 -13.73 -8.88
N ARG A 270 19.56 -14.71 -8.00
CA ARG A 270 20.41 -15.91 -8.06
C ARG A 270 20.02 -16.73 -9.29
N SER A 271 20.92 -17.61 -9.72
CA SER A 271 20.55 -18.64 -10.68
C SER A 271 19.64 -19.71 -10.06
N PRO A 272 18.75 -20.32 -10.86
CA PRO A 272 17.99 -21.48 -10.44
C PRO A 272 18.88 -22.66 -10.09
N ARG A 273 18.45 -23.44 -9.11
CA ARG A 273 19.09 -24.71 -8.71
C ARG A 273 18.57 -25.85 -9.57
N THR A 274 19.35 -26.93 -9.65
CA THR A 274 19.01 -28.11 -10.47
C THR A 274 17.66 -28.73 -10.09
N ASP A 275 17.32 -28.78 -8.80
CA ASP A 275 16.04 -29.29 -8.31
C ASP A 275 14.85 -28.39 -8.68
N GLU A 276 15.08 -27.10 -8.89
CA GLU A 276 14.07 -26.16 -9.34
C GLU A 276 13.80 -26.32 -10.84
N LEU A 277 14.85 -26.53 -11.64
CA LEU A 277 14.76 -26.73 -13.09
C LEU A 277 13.93 -27.97 -13.48
N GLN A 278 13.83 -28.97 -12.60
CA GLN A 278 13.03 -30.17 -12.84
C GLN A 278 11.52 -29.96 -12.64
N LYS A 279 11.11 -28.83 -12.05
CA LYS A 279 9.70 -28.49 -11.80
C LYS A 279 9.09 -27.79 -13.03
N LYS A 280 7.76 -27.58 -13.00
CA LYS A 280 7.06 -26.76 -14.00
C LYS A 280 7.70 -25.37 -14.06
N MET A 281 7.86 -24.82 -15.26
CA MET A 281 8.45 -23.50 -15.44
C MET A 281 7.58 -22.41 -14.77
N PRO A 282 8.15 -21.60 -13.86
CA PRO A 282 7.43 -20.60 -13.09
C PRO A 282 7.02 -19.43 -13.96
N THR A 283 5.90 -18.82 -13.62
CA THR A 283 5.51 -17.52 -14.20
C THR A 283 6.60 -16.46 -13.95
N PRO A 284 6.64 -15.36 -14.73
CA PRO A 284 7.63 -14.30 -14.52
C PRO A 284 7.69 -13.80 -13.06
N PHE A 285 6.52 -13.62 -12.42
CA PHE A 285 6.45 -13.21 -11.02
C PHE A 285 7.02 -14.25 -10.05
N GLU A 286 6.69 -15.53 -10.26
CA GLU A 286 7.23 -16.62 -9.44
C GLU A 286 8.74 -16.78 -9.61
N CYS A 287 9.27 -16.57 -10.82
CA CYS A 287 10.69 -16.58 -11.10
C CYS A 287 11.41 -15.55 -10.21
N VAL A 288 10.94 -14.30 -10.20
CA VAL A 288 11.52 -13.24 -9.36
C VAL A 288 11.42 -13.57 -7.88
N LYS A 289 10.23 -14.00 -7.41
CA LYS A 289 9.98 -14.30 -6.00
C LYS A 289 10.88 -15.44 -5.46
N GLN A 290 11.07 -16.49 -6.26
CA GLN A 290 11.90 -17.64 -5.86
C GLN A 290 13.39 -17.30 -5.90
N LEU A 291 13.83 -16.54 -6.91
CA LEU A 291 15.24 -16.21 -7.11
C LEU A 291 15.71 -14.98 -6.29
N SER A 292 14.79 -14.19 -5.73
CA SER A 292 15.12 -13.16 -4.72
C SER A 292 15.24 -13.72 -3.29
N ASN A 293 15.02 -15.04 -3.10
CA ASN A 293 14.95 -15.70 -1.79
C ASN A 293 13.93 -15.04 -0.85
N GLY A 294 12.81 -14.54 -1.38
CA GLY A 294 11.79 -13.85 -0.59
C GLY A 294 12.14 -12.43 -0.16
N SER A 295 13.29 -11.91 -0.57
CA SER A 295 13.65 -10.49 -0.36
C SER A 295 12.82 -9.58 -1.26
N MET A 296 12.57 -8.36 -0.80
CA MET A 296 12.07 -7.27 -1.65
C MET A 296 13.05 -7.06 -2.80
N PHE A 297 12.54 -6.80 -4.01
CA PHE A 297 13.36 -6.85 -5.21
C PHE A 297 13.16 -5.64 -6.12
N CYS A 298 14.26 -5.26 -6.78
CA CYS A 298 14.28 -4.29 -7.85
C CYS A 298 15.32 -4.76 -8.85
N ILE A 299 14.88 -5.51 -9.86
CA ILE A 299 15.77 -6.16 -10.83
C ILE A 299 15.59 -5.56 -12.22
N THR A 300 16.65 -5.48 -13.01
CA THR A 300 16.52 -4.97 -14.37
C THR A 300 15.74 -5.95 -15.26
N PRO A 301 15.08 -5.50 -16.34
CA PRO A 301 14.42 -6.39 -17.27
C PRO A 301 15.39 -7.39 -17.90
N ASP A 302 16.66 -7.00 -18.11
CA ASP A 302 17.73 -7.91 -18.54
C ASP A 302 18.01 -9.02 -17.53
N GLU A 303 18.02 -8.71 -16.23
CA GLU A 303 18.23 -9.70 -15.17
C GLU A 303 17.05 -10.69 -15.10
N LEU A 304 15.82 -10.19 -15.24
CA LEU A 304 14.63 -11.03 -15.36
C LEU A 304 14.71 -11.92 -16.61
N LEU A 305 15.00 -11.32 -17.78
CA LEU A 305 15.14 -12.02 -19.06
C LEU A 305 16.15 -13.16 -18.94
N ARG A 306 17.31 -12.87 -18.37
CA ARG A 306 18.39 -13.85 -18.15
C ARG A 306 17.90 -14.97 -17.25
N SER A 307 17.22 -14.65 -16.16
CA SER A 307 16.71 -15.64 -15.20
C SER A 307 15.63 -16.54 -15.81
N MET A 308 14.71 -15.96 -16.58
CA MET A 308 13.69 -16.70 -17.33
C MET A 308 14.29 -17.62 -18.38
N ASN A 309 15.30 -17.15 -19.13
CA ASN A 309 16.00 -17.99 -20.11
C ASN A 309 16.84 -19.08 -19.45
N GLN A 310 17.46 -18.82 -18.28
CA GLN A 310 18.14 -19.86 -17.50
C GLN A 310 17.16 -20.95 -17.06
N TRP A 311 15.97 -20.58 -16.61
CA TRP A 311 14.89 -21.53 -16.30
C TRP A 311 14.41 -22.30 -17.53
N GLN A 312 14.10 -21.60 -18.62
CA GLN A 312 13.58 -22.21 -19.86
C GLN A 312 14.57 -23.22 -20.45
N VAL A 313 15.85 -22.84 -20.60
CA VAL A 313 16.88 -23.71 -21.15
C VAL A 313 17.25 -24.82 -20.16
N GLY A 314 17.35 -24.50 -18.87
CA GLY A 314 17.66 -25.47 -17.83
C GLY A 314 16.59 -26.55 -17.70
N HIS A 315 15.30 -26.16 -17.71
CA HIS A 315 14.16 -27.07 -17.69
C HIS A 315 14.17 -28.00 -18.91
N GLU A 316 14.39 -27.45 -20.11
CA GLU A 316 14.48 -28.22 -21.35
C GLU A 316 15.62 -29.26 -21.29
N ILE A 317 16.79 -28.86 -20.79
CA ILE A 317 17.95 -29.76 -20.64
C ILE A 317 17.63 -30.90 -19.67
N GLU A 318 17.08 -30.59 -18.49
CA GLU A 318 16.76 -31.60 -17.48
C GLU A 318 15.66 -32.56 -17.96
N MET A 319 14.65 -32.04 -18.67
CA MET A 319 13.62 -32.86 -19.31
C MET A 319 14.21 -33.80 -20.36
N ARG A 320 15.07 -33.30 -21.26
CA ARG A 320 15.73 -34.12 -22.29
C ARG A 320 16.60 -35.22 -21.70
N LYS A 321 17.36 -34.93 -20.63
CA LYS A 321 18.13 -35.94 -19.89
C LYS A 321 17.22 -37.05 -19.36
N ARG A 322 16.08 -36.69 -18.77
CA ARG A 322 15.13 -37.64 -18.16
C ARG A 322 14.49 -38.58 -19.19
N ILE A 323 14.22 -38.08 -20.40
CA ILE A 323 13.57 -38.86 -21.48
C ILE A 323 14.57 -39.46 -22.47
N HIS A 324 15.88 -39.40 -22.19
CA HIS A 324 16.95 -39.88 -23.07
C HIS A 324 16.91 -39.27 -24.48
N ASN A 325 16.70 -37.97 -24.57
CA ASN A 325 16.74 -37.22 -25.82
C ASN A 325 18.01 -36.36 -25.93
N CYS A 326 18.48 -36.18 -27.15
CA CYS A 326 19.64 -35.37 -27.51
C CYS A 326 19.45 -33.93 -27.05
N LEU A 327 20.41 -33.39 -26.31
CA LEU A 327 20.35 -32.03 -25.79
C LEU A 327 20.25 -30.95 -26.89
N PHE A 328 20.71 -31.22 -28.12
CA PHE A 328 20.66 -30.25 -29.23
C PHE A 328 19.42 -30.41 -30.11
N CYS A 329 19.25 -31.55 -30.77
CA CYS A 329 18.13 -31.76 -31.71
C CYS A 329 16.88 -32.43 -31.12
N GLY A 330 16.90 -32.87 -29.86
CA GLY A 330 15.75 -33.51 -29.21
C GLY A 330 15.42 -34.93 -29.69
N LYS A 331 16.20 -35.51 -30.62
CA LYS A 331 16.03 -36.92 -31.05
C LYS A 331 16.41 -37.88 -29.93
N HIS A 332 15.75 -39.04 -29.84
CA HIS A 332 16.12 -40.08 -28.90
C HIS A 332 17.58 -40.51 -29.08
N VAL A 333 18.28 -40.77 -27.97
CA VAL A 333 19.67 -41.21 -27.97
C VAL A 333 19.79 -42.47 -27.13
N ASP A 334 20.37 -43.50 -27.72
CA ASP A 334 20.55 -44.78 -27.04
C ASP A 334 21.69 -44.70 -25.99
N GLY A 335 21.49 -45.40 -24.88
CA GLY A 335 22.48 -45.56 -23.81
C GLY A 335 22.62 -44.32 -22.91
N ASN A 336 23.86 -44.10 -22.41
CA ASN A 336 24.19 -42.99 -21.49
C ASN A 336 24.63 -41.71 -22.21
N ASN A 337 24.42 -41.62 -23.53
CA ASN A 337 24.85 -40.47 -24.32
C ASN A 337 23.84 -39.32 -24.20
N LEU A 338 24.34 -38.09 -24.08
CA LEU A 338 23.50 -36.88 -23.97
C LEU A 338 23.27 -36.17 -25.31
N VAL A 339 24.07 -36.47 -26.33
CA VAL A 339 24.02 -35.83 -27.65
C VAL A 339 24.19 -36.90 -28.72
N CYS A 340 23.40 -36.84 -29.79
CA CYS A 340 23.52 -37.79 -30.89
C CYS A 340 24.78 -37.54 -31.73
N SER A 341 25.33 -38.62 -32.31
CA SER A 341 26.57 -38.60 -33.09
C SER A 341 26.55 -37.62 -34.28
N SER A 342 25.38 -37.33 -34.85
CA SER A 342 25.21 -36.39 -35.96
C SER A 342 25.57 -34.93 -35.64
N HIS A 343 25.75 -34.56 -34.36
CA HIS A 343 26.23 -33.23 -33.98
C HIS A 343 27.75 -33.16 -33.79
N PHE A 344 28.44 -34.31 -33.75
CA PHE A 344 29.89 -34.39 -33.65
C PHE A 344 30.57 -34.61 -35.00
N THR A 345 29.80 -34.76 -36.08
CA THR A 345 30.33 -34.74 -37.44
C THR A 345 30.71 -33.31 -37.80
N THR A 346 31.93 -32.92 -37.42
CA THR A 346 32.64 -31.81 -38.06
C THR A 346 32.75 -32.10 -39.55
N GLU A 347 32.49 -31.09 -40.38
CA GLU A 347 32.78 -31.10 -41.81
C GLU A 347 34.28 -31.38 -42.03
N LEU A 348 34.63 -32.66 -42.10
CA LEU A 348 35.86 -33.20 -42.68
C LEU A 348 35.44 -34.38 -43.56
N ARG A 349 34.86 -34.04 -44.71
CA ARG A 349 34.94 -34.84 -45.92
C ARG A 349 35.26 -33.92 -47.08
#